data_AF-A0ABC9VQ08-F1
#
_entry.id   AF-A0ABC9VQ08-F1
#
_cell.length_a   1.000
_cell.length_b   1.000
_cell.length_c   1.000
_cell.angle_alpha   90.00
_cell.angle_beta   90.00
_cell.angle_gamma   90.00
#
_symmetry.space_group_name_H-M   'P 1'
#
loop_
_entity.id
_entity.type
_entity.pdbx_description
1 polymer ?
#
loop_
_entity_poly.entity_id
_entity_poly.type
_entity_poly.pdbx_seq_one_letter_code
_entity_poly.pdbx_strand_id
1 'polypeptide(L)'
;MKYEGKNVYSSGEIADLLGFDDYHRVSNYLSKIGAKNVTKKGNTRYYSEKTKETVITYFKALGHKGSGESKKDQLIEELRTQLRTAQQENVANLAKQKEEYDSRLANQKNSYERIISAKDDDISNLKDTVSNLRKQQDVANEQIKQLTTVTKQAQSLNLADKSPEQIKMLKGDAETSNERSNSENEPHNQQISESEKPRQSWWQRHFGKK
;
A
#
# COMPACT_ATOMS: atom_id res chain seq x y z
N MET A 1 -25.76 -33.24 -62.42
CA MET A 1 -26.62 -34.27 -63.06
C MET A 1 -26.27 -34.45 -64.55
N LYS A 2 -26.60 -35.58 -65.20
CA LYS A 2 -26.54 -35.72 -66.68
C LYS A 2 -27.93 -35.59 -67.30
N TYR A 3 -28.05 -34.81 -68.37
CA TYR A 3 -29.26 -34.66 -69.19
C TYR A 3 -28.86 -34.69 -70.67
N GLU A 4 -29.48 -35.57 -71.45
CA GLU A 4 -29.14 -35.79 -72.88
C GLU A 4 -27.63 -35.98 -73.13
N GLY A 5 -26.98 -36.77 -72.26
CA GLY A 5 -25.53 -37.04 -72.34
C GLY A 5 -24.61 -35.90 -71.90
N LYS A 6 -25.14 -34.71 -71.57
CA LYS A 6 -24.38 -33.54 -71.13
C LYS A 6 -24.52 -33.31 -69.62
N ASN A 7 -23.47 -32.77 -68.99
CA ASN A 7 -23.52 -32.36 -67.59
C ASN A 7 -24.35 -31.08 -67.44
N VAL A 8 -25.25 -31.08 -66.46
CA VAL A 8 -26.10 -29.94 -66.08
C VAL A 8 -26.04 -29.71 -64.58
N TYR A 9 -26.17 -28.44 -64.18
CA TYR A 9 -25.93 -27.98 -62.81
C TYR A 9 -27.07 -27.09 -62.32
N SER A 10 -27.51 -27.32 -61.10
CA SER A 10 -28.43 -26.46 -60.36
C SER A 10 -27.71 -25.26 -59.73
N SER A 11 -28.46 -24.24 -59.31
CA SER A 11 -27.89 -23.11 -58.55
C SER A 11 -27.20 -23.55 -57.25
N GLY A 12 -27.70 -24.61 -56.60
CA GLY A 12 -27.07 -25.22 -55.43
C GLY A 12 -25.72 -25.84 -55.77
N GLU A 13 -25.66 -26.73 -56.78
CA GLU A 13 -24.38 -27.35 -57.21
C GLU A 13 -23.33 -26.29 -57.63
N ILE A 14 -23.76 -25.18 -58.24
CA ILE A 14 -22.85 -24.08 -58.59
C ILE A 14 -22.39 -23.29 -57.35
N ALA A 15 -23.27 -23.12 -56.35
CA ALA A 15 -22.93 -22.48 -55.08
C ALA A 15 -21.93 -23.32 -54.28
N ASP A 16 -22.12 -24.64 -54.23
CA ASP A 16 -21.19 -25.57 -53.59
C ASP A 16 -19.79 -25.50 -54.22
N LEU A 17 -19.71 -25.44 -55.56
CA LEU A 17 -18.44 -25.27 -56.29
C LEU A 17 -17.74 -23.93 -56.01
N LEU A 18 -18.49 -22.92 -55.57
CA LEU A 18 -17.98 -21.61 -55.19
C LEU A 18 -17.72 -21.49 -53.68
N GLY A 19 -18.05 -22.51 -52.88
CA GLY A 19 -17.95 -22.48 -51.43
C GLY A 19 -18.94 -21.53 -50.78
N PHE A 20 -20.12 -21.33 -51.38
CA PHE A 20 -21.18 -20.50 -50.82
C PHE A 20 -22.19 -21.34 -50.04
N ASP A 21 -22.42 -20.99 -48.77
CA ASP A 21 -23.48 -21.60 -47.95
C ASP A 21 -24.90 -21.22 -48.43
N ASP A 22 -25.02 -20.12 -49.19
CA ASP A 22 -26.28 -19.59 -49.69
C ASP A 22 -26.40 -19.66 -51.23
N TYR A 23 -27.19 -20.62 -51.70
CA TYR A 23 -27.48 -20.80 -53.13
C TYR A 23 -28.28 -19.65 -53.76
N HIS A 24 -28.98 -18.83 -52.95
CA HIS A 24 -29.77 -17.71 -53.47
C HIS A 24 -28.88 -16.66 -54.14
N ARG A 25 -27.62 -16.51 -53.72
CA ARG A 25 -26.65 -15.66 -54.42
C ARG A 25 -26.48 -16.03 -55.89
N VAL A 26 -26.28 -17.32 -56.14
CA VAL A 26 -26.14 -17.86 -57.49
C VAL A 26 -27.46 -17.80 -58.24
N SER A 27 -28.57 -18.16 -57.59
CA SER A 27 -29.92 -18.11 -58.18
C SER A 27 -30.31 -16.69 -58.62
N ASN A 28 -30.05 -15.68 -57.79
CA ASN A 28 -30.33 -14.28 -58.10
C ASN A 28 -29.51 -13.79 -59.27
N TYR A 29 -28.23 -14.16 -59.33
CA TYR A 29 -27.38 -13.81 -60.47
C TYR A 29 -27.85 -14.48 -61.76
N LEU A 30 -28.17 -15.78 -61.72
CA LEU A 30 -28.74 -16.51 -62.86
C LEU A 30 -30.04 -15.86 -63.37
N SER A 31 -30.90 -15.41 -62.45
CA SER A 31 -32.11 -14.66 -62.79
C SER A 31 -31.78 -13.29 -63.41
N LYS A 32 -30.79 -12.57 -62.86
CA LYS A 32 -30.36 -11.25 -63.32
C LYS A 32 -29.80 -11.28 -64.74
N ILE A 33 -29.07 -12.32 -65.10
CA ILE A 33 -28.53 -12.50 -66.46
C ILE A 33 -29.54 -13.16 -67.42
N GLY A 34 -30.76 -13.46 -66.97
CA GLY A 34 -31.78 -14.12 -67.79
C GLY A 34 -31.35 -15.50 -68.29
N ALA A 35 -30.60 -16.27 -67.49
CA ALA A 35 -30.06 -17.54 -67.91
C ALA A 35 -31.17 -18.56 -68.26
N LYS A 36 -31.14 -19.08 -69.49
CA LYS A 36 -32.05 -20.16 -69.91
C LYS A 36 -31.64 -21.49 -69.28
N ASN A 37 -32.59 -22.20 -68.67
CA ASN A 37 -32.36 -23.53 -68.14
C ASN A 37 -32.48 -24.59 -69.25
N VAL A 38 -31.72 -25.66 -69.13
CA VAL A 38 -31.70 -26.80 -70.06
C VAL A 38 -32.83 -27.77 -69.74
N THR A 39 -33.06 -28.01 -68.44
CA THR A 39 -34.13 -28.88 -67.96
C THR A 39 -34.60 -28.43 -66.58
N LYS A 40 -35.74 -28.96 -66.11
CA LYS A 40 -36.29 -28.71 -64.77
C LYS A 40 -36.69 -30.04 -64.14
N LYS A 41 -36.27 -30.29 -62.90
CA LYS A 41 -36.72 -31.45 -62.12
C LYS A 41 -37.34 -30.94 -60.81
N GLY A 42 -38.64 -31.18 -60.64
CA GLY A 42 -39.40 -30.58 -59.54
C GLY A 42 -39.37 -29.05 -59.61
N ASN A 43 -38.93 -28.40 -58.53
CA ASN A 43 -38.77 -26.94 -58.49
C ASN A 43 -37.36 -26.46 -58.89
N THR A 44 -36.42 -27.38 -59.11
CA THR A 44 -35.03 -27.07 -59.40
C THR A 44 -34.79 -26.93 -60.90
N ARG A 45 -34.22 -25.79 -61.30
CA ARG A 45 -33.79 -25.53 -62.69
C ARG A 45 -32.32 -25.93 -62.85
N TYR A 46 -32.01 -26.57 -63.97
CA TYR A 46 -30.65 -27.00 -64.30
C TYR A 46 -30.12 -26.24 -65.52
N TYR A 47 -28.87 -25.82 -65.42
CA TYR A 47 -28.19 -24.96 -66.38
C TYR A 47 -27.03 -25.70 -67.04
N SER A 48 -26.66 -25.21 -68.23
CA SER A 48 -25.57 -25.80 -69.01
C SER A 48 -24.19 -25.57 -68.36
N GLU A 49 -23.21 -26.38 -68.74
CA GLU A 49 -21.79 -26.19 -68.40
C GLU A 49 -21.31 -24.75 -68.67
N LYS A 50 -21.65 -24.20 -69.85
CA LYS A 50 -21.29 -22.83 -70.25
C LYS A 50 -21.85 -21.78 -69.29
N THR A 51 -23.10 -21.96 -68.86
CA THR A 51 -23.74 -21.07 -67.88
C THR A 51 -23.02 -21.16 -66.53
N LYS A 52 -22.71 -22.37 -66.06
CA LYS A 52 -21.92 -22.58 -64.84
C LYS A 52 -20.59 -21.83 -64.91
N GLU A 53 -19.81 -22.00 -65.97
CA GLU A 53 -18.50 -21.35 -66.12
C GLU A 53 -18.60 -19.82 -66.10
N THR A 54 -19.63 -19.27 -66.74
CA THR A 54 -19.90 -17.82 -66.73
C THR A 54 -20.15 -17.31 -65.31
N VAL A 55 -20.98 -18.03 -64.54
CA VAL A 55 -21.29 -17.69 -63.14
C VAL A 55 -20.05 -17.80 -62.27
N ILE A 56 -19.28 -18.89 -62.41
CA ILE A 56 -18.05 -19.09 -61.64
C ILE A 56 -17.05 -17.97 -61.92
N THR A 57 -16.87 -17.61 -63.18
CA THR A 57 -15.95 -16.52 -63.59
C THR A 57 -16.36 -15.19 -62.97
N TYR A 58 -17.65 -14.85 -63.01
CA TYR A 58 -18.18 -13.64 -62.40
C TYR A 58 -17.94 -13.58 -60.88
N PHE A 59 -18.26 -14.63 -60.15
CA PHE A 59 -18.10 -14.66 -58.70
C PHE A 59 -16.63 -14.71 -58.26
N LYS A 60 -15.77 -15.39 -59.01
CA LYS A 60 -14.31 -15.33 -58.78
C LYS A 60 -13.76 -13.92 -59.01
N ALA A 61 -14.21 -13.21 -60.05
CA ALA A 61 -13.81 -11.83 -60.30
C ALA A 61 -14.32 -10.85 -59.22
N LEU A 62 -15.49 -11.12 -58.62
CA LEU A 62 -16.00 -10.36 -57.48
C LEU A 62 -15.20 -10.62 -56.20
N GLY A 63 -14.77 -11.86 -55.95
CA GLY A 63 -13.92 -12.21 -54.80
C GLY A 63 -12.61 -11.42 -54.79
N HIS A 64 -12.05 -11.11 -55.96
CA HIS A 64 -10.84 -10.28 -56.09
C HIS A 64 -11.08 -8.78 -55.89
N LYS A 65 -12.31 -8.26 -56.02
CA LYS A 65 -12.62 -6.84 -55.80
C LYS A 65 -12.90 -6.50 -54.32
N GLY A 66 -12.91 -7.49 -53.44
CA GLY A 66 -13.13 -7.32 -52.00
C GLY A 66 -11.86 -7.23 -51.14
N SER A 67 -10.64 -7.27 -51.71
CA SER A 67 -9.39 -7.28 -50.94
C SER A 67 -8.77 -5.88 -50.69
N GLY A 68 -9.57 -4.82 -50.79
CA GLY A 68 -9.19 -3.52 -50.25
C GLY A 68 -9.71 -3.42 -48.83
N GLU A 69 -8.82 -3.36 -47.83
CA GLU A 69 -9.15 -3.19 -46.40
C GLU A 69 -10.33 -2.25 -46.24
N SER A 70 -11.44 -2.77 -45.72
CA SER A 70 -12.61 -1.94 -45.53
C SER A 70 -12.28 -0.88 -44.47
N LYS A 71 -12.85 0.31 -44.56
CA LYS A 71 -12.70 1.35 -43.52
C LYS A 71 -13.01 0.83 -42.11
N LYS A 72 -13.81 -0.24 -42.00
CA LYS A 72 -14.09 -0.92 -40.74
C LYS A 72 -12.87 -1.68 -40.22
N ASP A 73 -12.11 -2.34 -41.08
CA ASP A 73 -10.90 -3.09 -40.70
C ASP A 73 -9.79 -2.13 -40.25
N GLN A 74 -9.63 -0.99 -40.94
CA GLN A 74 -8.72 0.08 -40.51
C GLN A 74 -9.09 0.63 -39.12
N LEU A 75 -10.39 0.90 -38.89
CA LEU A 75 -10.88 1.34 -37.59
C LEU A 75 -10.67 0.29 -36.50
N ILE A 76 -10.85 -0.99 -36.81
CA ILE A 76 -10.62 -2.09 -35.87
C ILE A 76 -9.14 -2.15 -35.46
N GLU A 77 -8.20 -2.01 -36.40
CA GLU A 77 -6.76 -2.01 -36.08
C GLU A 77 -6.32 -0.75 -35.31
N GLU A 78 -6.89 0.40 -35.62
CA GLU A 78 -6.64 1.62 -34.86
C GLU A 78 -7.11 1.47 -33.40
N LEU A 79 -8.33 0.97 -33.18
CA LEU A 79 -8.87 0.69 -31.84
C LEU A 79 -8.05 -0.36 -31.08
N ARG A 80 -7.57 -1.42 -31.77
CA ARG A 80 -6.67 -2.41 -31.16
C ARG A 80 -5.36 -1.79 -30.72
N THR A 81 -4.82 -0.88 -31.52
CA THR A 81 -3.56 -0.19 -31.22
C THR A 81 -3.73 0.73 -30.01
N GLN A 82 -4.79 1.55 -29.99
CA GLN A 82 -5.13 2.41 -28.85
C GLN A 82 -5.36 1.61 -27.56
N LEU A 83 -6.02 0.45 -27.66
CA LEU A 83 -6.25 -0.41 -26.50
C LEU A 83 -4.93 -0.96 -25.95
N ARG A 84 -4.02 -1.43 -26.82
CA ARG A 84 -2.71 -1.94 -26.41
C ARG A 84 -1.86 -0.85 -25.77
N THR A 85 -1.82 0.35 -26.36
CA THR A 85 -1.04 1.47 -25.80
C THR A 85 -1.59 1.88 -24.44
N ALA A 86 -2.91 2.01 -24.29
CA ALA A 86 -3.53 2.36 -23.01
C ALA A 86 -3.27 1.29 -21.93
N GLN A 87 -3.31 0.00 -22.29
CA GLN A 87 -2.96 -1.09 -21.38
C GLN A 87 -1.50 -1.02 -20.94
N GLN A 88 -0.59 -0.77 -21.88
CA GLN A 88 0.84 -0.70 -21.60
C GLN A 88 1.20 0.51 -20.74
N GLU A 89 0.59 1.67 -20.99
CA GLU A 89 0.74 2.87 -20.16
C GLU A 89 0.18 2.65 -18.75
N ASN A 90 -0.97 1.99 -18.62
CA ASN A 90 -1.55 1.67 -17.31
C ASN A 90 -0.61 0.79 -16.48
N VAL A 91 -0.08 -0.29 -17.09
CA VAL A 91 0.89 -1.18 -16.43
C VAL A 91 2.17 -0.43 -16.05
N ALA A 92 2.69 0.42 -16.94
CA ALA A 92 3.89 1.22 -16.66
C ALA A 92 3.67 2.21 -15.51
N ASN A 93 2.51 2.85 -15.45
CA ASN A 93 2.15 3.77 -14.37
C ASN A 93 2.00 3.04 -13.02
N LEU A 94 1.36 1.87 -13.01
CA LEU A 94 1.28 0.99 -11.83
C LEU A 94 2.67 0.57 -11.34
N ALA A 95 3.56 0.20 -12.25
CA ALA A 95 4.93 -0.20 -11.91
C ALA A 95 5.70 0.97 -11.25
N LYS A 96 5.64 2.18 -11.83
CA LYS A 96 6.26 3.38 -11.25
C LYS A 96 5.70 3.70 -9.88
N GLN A 97 4.37 3.66 -9.72
CA GLN A 97 3.73 3.94 -8.45
C GLN A 97 4.19 2.94 -7.37
N LYS A 98 4.29 1.65 -7.72
CA LYS A 98 4.79 0.62 -6.81
C LYS A 98 6.24 0.90 -6.39
N GLU A 99 7.12 1.23 -7.34
CA GLU A 99 8.52 1.55 -7.06
C GLU A 99 8.67 2.76 -6.12
N GLU A 100 7.87 3.82 -6.34
CA GLU A 100 7.84 4.97 -5.45
C GLU A 100 7.37 4.62 -4.04
N TYR A 101 6.33 3.78 -3.92
CA TYR A 101 5.85 3.30 -2.61
C TYR A 101 6.90 2.46 -1.89
N ASP A 102 7.53 1.51 -2.59
CA ASP A 102 8.56 0.64 -2.02
C ASP A 102 9.77 1.46 -1.56
N SER A 103 10.18 2.46 -2.33
CA SER A 103 11.25 3.40 -1.97
C SER A 103 10.90 4.24 -0.73
N ARG A 104 9.68 4.78 -0.67
CA ARG A 104 9.21 5.54 0.52
C ARG A 104 9.17 4.65 1.77
N LEU A 105 8.71 3.40 1.63
CA LEU A 105 8.65 2.45 2.73
C LEU A 105 10.05 2.07 3.23
N ALA A 106 10.99 1.82 2.33
CA ALA A 106 12.38 1.54 2.67
C ALA A 106 13.04 2.73 3.40
N ASN A 107 12.82 3.95 2.91
CA ASN A 107 13.34 5.15 3.56
C ASN A 107 12.75 5.37 4.95
N GLN A 108 11.45 5.12 5.14
CA GLN A 108 10.82 5.19 6.46
C GLN A 108 11.41 4.15 7.43
N LYS A 109 11.57 2.90 7.00
CA LYS A 109 12.18 1.85 7.81
C LYS A 109 13.59 2.23 8.26
N ASN A 110 14.45 2.65 7.32
CA ASN A 110 15.81 3.08 7.62
C ASN A 110 15.85 4.28 8.58
N SER A 111 14.91 5.22 8.45
CA SER A 111 14.78 6.36 9.36
C SER A 111 14.44 5.91 10.78
N TYR A 112 13.45 5.03 10.92
CA TYR A 112 13.05 4.51 12.24
C TYR A 112 14.14 3.67 12.89
N GLU A 113 14.83 2.82 12.13
CA GLU A 113 15.96 2.04 12.63
C GLU A 113 17.08 2.94 13.19
N ARG A 114 17.44 4.01 12.47
CA ARG A 114 18.42 4.99 12.98
C ARG A 114 17.98 5.66 14.27
N ILE A 115 16.70 6.03 14.36
CA ILE A 115 16.15 6.64 15.58
C ILE A 115 16.20 5.65 16.75
N ILE A 116 15.83 4.40 16.51
CA ILE A 116 15.87 3.34 17.53
C ILE A 116 17.31 3.14 18.00
N SER A 117 18.27 2.96 17.09
CA SER A 117 19.67 2.78 17.47
C SER A 117 20.22 3.96 18.26
N ALA A 118 19.94 5.20 17.83
CA ALA A 118 20.36 6.39 18.57
C ALA A 118 19.73 6.45 19.97
N LYS A 119 18.47 6.03 20.12
CA LYS A 119 17.79 5.98 21.41
C LYS A 119 18.34 4.87 22.31
N ASP A 120 18.72 3.72 21.75
CA ASP A 120 19.36 2.65 22.50
C ASP A 120 20.73 3.10 23.04
N ASP A 121 21.51 3.81 22.24
CA ASP A 121 22.78 4.42 22.67
C ASP A 121 22.56 5.46 23.79
N ASP A 122 21.57 6.36 23.63
CA ASP A 122 21.18 7.32 24.68
C ASP A 122 20.81 6.60 25.99
N ILE A 123 20.02 5.52 25.90
CA ILE A 123 19.60 4.73 27.07
C ILE A 123 20.80 4.08 27.73
N SER A 124 21.75 3.55 26.96
CA SER A 124 22.97 2.95 27.51
C SER A 124 23.79 3.98 28.29
N ASN A 125 24.02 5.15 27.69
CA ASN A 125 24.76 6.25 28.33
C ASN A 125 24.07 6.74 29.62
N LEU A 126 22.74 6.84 29.60
CA LEU A 126 21.96 7.21 30.79
C LEU A 126 22.06 6.15 31.89
N LYS A 127 22.02 4.86 31.54
CA LYS A 127 22.22 3.77 32.51
C LYS A 127 23.59 3.85 33.18
N ASP A 128 24.64 4.09 32.41
CA ASP A 128 26.00 4.24 32.93
C ASP A 128 26.11 5.46 33.85
N THR A 129 25.50 6.58 33.46
CA THR A 129 25.45 7.80 34.28
C THR A 129 24.73 7.55 35.61
N VAL A 130 23.57 6.89 35.60
CA VAL A 130 22.82 6.54 36.82
C VAL A 130 23.63 5.59 37.71
N SER A 131 24.31 4.61 37.12
CA SER A 131 25.19 3.69 37.85
C SER A 131 26.32 4.42 38.57
N ASN A 132 26.97 5.36 37.88
CA ASN A 132 28.04 6.18 38.46
C ASN A 132 27.53 7.10 39.58
N LEU A 133 26.38 7.75 39.39
CA LEU A 133 25.77 8.59 40.41
C LEU A 133 25.40 7.80 41.67
N ARG A 134 24.89 6.57 41.52
CA ARG A 134 24.62 5.69 42.66
C ARG A 134 25.89 5.35 43.44
N LYS A 135 26.98 4.99 42.75
CA LYS A 135 28.27 4.74 43.40
C LYS A 135 28.78 5.97 44.16
N GLN A 136 28.63 7.17 43.59
CA GLN A 136 29.01 8.41 44.27
C GLN A 136 28.15 8.66 45.51
N GLN A 137 26.85 8.39 45.43
CA GLN A 137 25.93 8.49 46.57
C GLN A 137 26.32 7.51 47.69
N ASP A 138 26.69 6.28 47.36
CA ASP A 138 27.13 5.28 48.34
C ASP A 138 28.42 5.73 49.07
N VAL A 139 29.39 6.28 48.33
CA VAL A 139 30.62 6.84 48.93
C VAL A 139 30.31 8.02 49.85
N ALA A 140 29.44 8.95 49.42
CA ALA A 140 29.04 10.09 50.23
C ALA A 140 28.33 9.64 51.53
N ASN A 141 27.46 8.63 51.45
CA ASN A 141 26.78 8.07 52.61
C ASN A 141 27.76 7.46 53.62
N GLU A 142 28.77 6.73 53.17
CA GLU A 142 29.80 6.19 54.07
C GLU A 142 30.66 7.29 54.70
N GLN A 143 31.00 8.35 53.96
CA GLN A 143 31.70 9.51 54.52
C GLN A 143 30.88 10.20 55.61
N ILE A 144 29.57 10.40 55.38
CA ILE A 144 28.66 10.99 56.38
C ILE A 144 28.61 10.12 57.65
N LYS A 145 28.55 8.80 57.49
CA LYS A 145 28.54 7.85 58.61
C LYS A 145 29.82 7.89 59.43
N GLN A 146 30.98 7.97 58.76
CA GLN A 146 32.28 8.14 59.42
C GLN A 146 32.36 9.46 60.18
N LEU A 147 32.02 10.58 59.53
CA LEU A 147 31.99 11.91 60.15
C LEU A 147 31.07 11.96 61.36
N THR A 148 29.88 11.37 61.25
CA THR A 148 28.91 11.28 62.36
C THR A 148 29.50 10.51 63.54
N THR A 149 30.22 9.41 63.29
CA THR A 149 30.85 8.61 64.33
C THR A 149 31.96 9.38 65.04
N VAL A 150 32.85 10.02 64.28
CA VAL A 150 33.93 10.87 64.82
C VAL A 150 33.35 12.04 65.61
N THR A 151 32.28 12.66 65.12
CA THR A 151 31.61 13.78 65.82
C THR A 151 31.06 13.34 67.17
N LYS A 152 30.39 12.18 67.22
CA LYS A 152 29.89 11.60 68.49
C LYS A 152 31.03 11.29 69.47
N GLN A 153 32.15 10.76 68.98
CA GLN A 153 33.32 10.49 69.80
C GLN A 153 33.94 11.79 70.34
N ALA A 154 34.11 12.81 69.50
CA ALA A 154 34.64 14.12 69.91
C ALA A 154 33.74 14.82 70.93
N GLN A 155 32.42 14.78 70.73
CA GLN A 155 31.46 15.28 71.72
C GLN A 155 31.58 14.56 73.07
N SER A 156 31.75 13.24 73.05
CA SER A 156 31.91 12.42 74.26
C SER A 156 33.23 12.73 75.00
N LEU A 157 34.35 12.84 74.28
CA LEU A 157 35.65 13.20 74.86
C LEU A 157 35.63 14.60 75.47
N ASN A 158 35.06 15.58 74.77
CA ASN A 158 34.91 16.95 75.28
C ASN A 158 34.01 17.02 76.53
N LEU A 159 33.16 16.02 76.79
CA LEU A 159 32.38 15.91 78.03
C LEU A 159 33.13 15.14 79.12
N ALA A 160 33.97 14.16 78.76
CA ALA A 160 34.72 13.35 79.72
C ALA A 160 35.82 14.13 80.46
N ASP A 161 36.44 15.11 79.81
CA ASP A 161 37.51 15.93 80.40
C ASP A 161 37.00 17.13 81.23
N LYS A 162 35.68 17.33 81.32
CA LYS A 162 35.07 18.47 82.03
C LYS A 162 34.54 18.06 83.40
N SER A 163 34.75 18.92 84.40
CA SER A 163 34.22 18.68 85.75
C SER A 163 32.67 18.76 85.77
N PRO A 164 31.99 18.11 86.74
CA PRO A 164 30.53 18.14 86.83
C PRO A 164 29.92 19.55 86.86
N GLU A 165 30.63 20.52 87.44
CA GLU A 165 30.24 21.94 87.47
C GLU A 165 30.33 22.61 86.10
N GLN A 166 31.40 22.32 85.33
CA GLN A 166 31.57 22.81 83.96
C GLN A 166 30.52 22.23 83.00
N ILE A 167 30.14 20.97 83.18
CA ILE A 167 29.06 20.32 82.42
C ILE A 167 27.71 20.99 82.73
N LYS A 168 27.47 21.36 83.99
CA LYS A 168 26.24 22.05 84.43
C LYS A 168 26.13 23.47 83.83
N MET A 169 27.25 24.20 83.72
CA MET A 169 27.30 25.50 83.03
C MET A 169 27.08 25.38 81.51
N LEU A 170 27.62 24.35 80.86
CA LEU A 170 27.45 24.15 79.41
C LEU A 170 26.04 23.72 78.99
N LYS A 171 25.30 23.03 79.86
CA LYS A 171 23.87 22.72 79.64
C LYS A 171 22.94 23.87 80.01
N GLY A 172 23.42 24.86 80.78
CA GLY A 172 22.61 25.94 81.34
C GLY A 172 21.98 26.89 80.34
N ASP A 173 22.48 26.98 79.10
CA ASP A 173 21.97 27.91 78.07
C ASP A 173 21.33 27.20 76.85
N ALA A 174 21.32 25.86 76.80
CA ALA A 174 20.78 25.11 75.66
C ALA A 174 19.30 24.70 75.82
N GLU A 175 18.73 24.82 77.03
CA GLU A 175 17.34 24.42 77.32
C GLU A 175 16.32 25.57 77.22
N THR A 176 16.72 26.78 76.78
CA THR A 176 15.81 27.93 76.64
C THR A 176 15.62 28.38 75.20
N SER A 177 15.20 27.50 74.29
CA SER A 177 14.54 27.94 73.05
C SER A 177 13.68 26.83 72.47
N ASN A 178 12.61 26.49 73.18
CA ASN A 178 11.48 25.82 72.55
C ASN A 178 10.22 26.36 73.21
N GLU A 179 9.64 27.41 72.63
CA GLU A 179 8.21 27.69 72.68
C GLU A 179 7.84 28.87 71.75
N ARG A 180 6.74 28.68 70.99
CA ARG A 180 5.94 29.63 70.18
C ARG A 180 6.46 29.97 68.76
N SER A 181 5.67 29.84 67.67
CA SER A 181 4.22 29.64 67.51
C SER A 181 3.88 29.02 66.15
N ASN A 182 2.73 28.33 66.15
CA ASN A 182 2.03 27.72 65.03
C ASN A 182 0.92 28.68 64.52
N SER A 183 0.43 28.44 63.28
CA SER A 183 -0.68 29.10 62.53
C SER A 183 -0.32 30.42 61.80
N GLU A 184 -0.77 30.72 60.57
CA GLU A 184 -1.88 30.20 59.76
C GLU A 184 -1.67 30.55 58.27
N ASN A 185 -2.33 29.78 57.40
CA ASN A 185 -2.25 29.81 55.93
C ASN A 185 -2.74 31.11 55.28
N GLU A 186 -2.07 31.55 54.20
CA GLU A 186 -2.71 32.15 53.00
C GLU A 186 -1.77 32.05 51.78
N PRO A 187 -2.12 31.31 50.70
CA PRO A 187 -1.49 31.45 49.39
C PRO A 187 -2.41 32.26 48.46
N HIS A 188 -2.03 33.49 48.13
CA HIS A 188 -2.74 34.25 47.08
C HIS A 188 -2.05 34.06 45.72
N ASN A 189 -2.87 33.63 44.76
CA ASN A 189 -2.68 33.71 43.30
C ASN A 189 -1.91 32.59 42.58
N GLN A 190 -2.51 31.39 42.59
CA GLN A 190 -2.50 30.54 41.39
C GLN A 190 -3.78 30.80 40.58
N GLN A 191 -3.59 31.23 39.35
CA GLN A 191 -4.65 31.38 38.35
C GLN A 191 -5.07 29.96 37.92
N ILE A 192 -6.14 29.45 38.52
CA ILE A 192 -6.74 28.15 38.18
C ILE A 192 -7.64 28.37 36.97
N SER A 193 -7.19 27.94 35.79
CA SER A 193 -8.08 27.62 34.67
C SER A 193 -8.30 26.11 34.63
N GLU A 194 -9.52 25.72 35.00
CA GLU A 194 -10.30 24.59 34.46
C GLU A 194 -9.64 23.20 34.37
N SER A 195 -9.93 22.38 35.38
CA SER A 195 -10.10 20.91 35.33
C SER A 195 -9.42 20.15 34.17
N GLU A 196 -8.10 20.00 34.22
CA GLU A 196 -7.41 19.04 33.37
C GLU A 196 -7.61 17.61 33.91
N LYS A 197 -8.48 16.84 33.24
CA LYS A 197 -8.46 15.37 33.35
C LYS A 197 -7.03 14.88 33.02
N PRO A 198 -6.52 13.83 33.68
CA PRO A 198 -5.19 13.31 33.40
C PRO A 198 -5.10 12.94 31.91
N ARG A 199 -4.28 13.68 31.15
CA ARG A 199 -4.04 13.41 29.74
C ARG A 199 -3.37 12.05 29.63
N GLN A 200 -4.13 11.03 29.25
CA GLN A 200 -3.56 9.71 28.98
C GLN A 200 -2.49 9.80 27.91
N SER A 201 -1.31 9.25 28.22
CA SER A 201 -0.19 9.15 27.29
C SER A 201 -0.59 8.38 26.03
N TRP A 202 0.07 8.66 24.91
CA TRP A 202 -0.17 8.00 23.63
C TRP A 202 -0.11 6.46 23.76
N TRP A 203 0.82 5.96 24.58
CA TRP A 203 0.95 4.54 24.89
C TRP A 203 -0.25 3.96 25.67
N GLN A 204 -0.75 4.65 26.69
CA GLN A 204 -1.93 4.20 27.44
C GLN A 204 -3.18 4.14 26.57
N ARG A 205 -3.32 5.06 25.60
CA ARG A 205 -4.48 5.09 24.68
C ARG A 205 -4.52 3.87 23.74
N HIS A 206 -3.37 3.37 23.30
CA HIS A 206 -3.30 2.31 22.30
C HIS A 206 -3.07 0.91 22.87
N PHE A 207 -2.44 0.81 24.04
CA PHE A 207 -2.03 -0.49 24.60
C PHE A 207 -2.45 -0.69 26.07
N GLY A 208 -3.07 0.32 26.69
CA GLY A 208 -3.38 0.34 28.13
C GLY A 208 -4.72 -0.31 28.52
N LYS A 209 -5.09 -1.44 27.93
CA LYS A 209 -6.24 -2.24 28.42
C LYS A 209 -5.83 -3.68 28.73
N LYS A 210 -5.79 -3.99 30.03
CA LYS A 210 -6.14 -5.28 30.60
C LYS A 210 -7.24 -5.04 31.62
#